data_AF-A0A969VWJ2-F1
#
_entry.id   AF-A0A969VWJ2-F1
#
_cell.length_a   1.000
_cell.length_b   1.000
_cell.length_c   1.000
_cell.angle_alpha   90.00
_cell.angle_beta   90.00
_cell.angle_gamma   90.00
#
_symmetry.space_group_name_H-M   'P 1'
#
loop_
_entity.id
_entity.type
_entity.pdbx_description
1 polymer ?
#
loop_
_entity_poly.entity_id
_entity_poly.type
_entity_poly.pdbx_seq_one_letter_code
_entity_poly.pdbx_strand_id
1 'polypeptide(L)'
;MEQVRAVSGGIEHIAKTTNMLALNAAIEAERAGGAGRTFAVVAAEVKKLAQDTRAATVEIRRTVSSLTDEAEGLVRQIGEGVAQSRKAEVGFETIATAMDNAINLVGLVDGQSDQIAQGAALIQSNTQNVREALSNFGDVIRADSQQLTKAKGKLRDIELQSSRMFHSVVASGASARDWEMVEYAHGIGQDIVAVTEAGLRDGILSENALFSTDYRLIPGSNPERFQTPLMPFAHREWRPIFDRAATMSKYILGGSAADMNGWLPAHLTERSREPTGNYEHDYEWCRNGRRFWSEQEAIAKASDAPFLLNCYRQALTDKDYRVLRNICIPLYFNGRRWGDFELSYQF
;
A
#
# COMPACT_ATOMS: atom_id res chain seq x y z
N MET A 1 31.57 80.03 39.28
CA MET A 1 31.14 80.95 38.20
C MET A 1 30.50 82.23 38.75
N GLU A 2 29.57 82.15 39.72
CA GLU A 2 28.92 83.34 40.33
C GLU A 2 29.90 84.34 40.94
N GLN A 3 30.89 83.86 41.68
CA GLN A 3 31.89 84.73 42.32
C GLN A 3 32.69 85.55 41.31
N VAL A 4 33.00 84.98 40.14
CA VAL A 4 33.69 85.69 39.05
C VAL A 4 32.75 86.73 38.43
N ARG A 5 31.47 86.41 38.18
CA ARG A 5 30.47 87.37 37.70
C ARG A 5 30.30 88.54 38.68
N ALA A 6 30.23 88.26 39.97
CA ALA A 6 30.09 89.26 41.03
C ALA A 6 31.30 90.22 41.08
N VAL A 7 32.53 89.66 41.04
CA VAL A 7 33.76 90.45 41.02
C VAL A 7 33.87 91.30 39.74
N SER A 8 33.58 90.73 38.56
CA SER A 8 33.59 91.48 37.30
C SER A 8 32.54 92.60 37.26
N GLY A 9 31.36 92.39 37.85
CA GLY A 9 30.34 93.42 38.01
C GLY A 9 30.80 94.57 38.92
N GLY A 10 31.50 94.24 40.02
CA GLY A 10 32.12 95.23 40.89
C GLY A 10 33.19 96.06 40.18
N ILE A 11 34.04 95.42 39.36
CA ILE A 11 35.08 96.10 38.58
C ILE A 11 34.45 97.01 37.51
N GLU A 12 33.37 96.60 36.84
CA GLU A 12 32.64 97.49 35.90
C GLU A 12 32.10 98.73 36.62
N HIS A 13 31.55 98.55 37.83
CA HIS A 13 31.03 99.67 38.62
C HIS A 13 32.15 100.67 38.96
N ILE A 14 33.31 100.17 39.38
CA ILE A 14 34.51 100.99 39.62
C ILE A 14 34.91 101.72 38.33
N ALA A 15 35.06 101.00 37.22
CA ALA A 15 35.42 101.57 35.93
C ALA A 15 34.44 102.64 35.45
N LYS A 16 33.13 102.46 35.64
CA LYS A 16 32.11 103.46 35.32
C LYS A 16 32.27 104.73 36.15
N THR A 17 32.49 104.58 37.46
CA THR A 17 32.72 105.70 38.38
C THR A 17 34.01 106.43 38.03
N THR A 18 35.09 105.71 37.76
CA THR A 18 36.37 106.28 37.32
C THR A 18 36.23 107.03 35.99
N ASN A 19 35.48 106.50 35.02
CA ASN A 19 35.22 107.19 33.75
C ASN A 19 34.40 108.48 33.94
N MET A 20 33.42 108.48 34.86
CA MET A 20 32.65 109.68 35.20
C MET A 20 33.52 110.73 35.91
N LEU A 21 34.36 110.32 36.86
CA LEU A 21 35.32 111.21 37.53
C LEU A 21 36.33 111.81 36.54
N ALA A 22 36.85 110.99 35.62
CA ALA A 22 37.76 111.43 34.57
C ALA A 22 37.10 112.38 33.57
N LEU A 23 35.82 112.17 33.23
CA LEU A 23 35.04 113.09 32.40
C LEU A 23 34.86 114.45 33.10
N ASN A 24 34.48 114.46 34.37
CA ASN A 24 34.34 115.69 35.15
C ASN A 24 35.68 116.43 35.25
N ALA A 25 36.78 115.71 35.46
CA ALA A 25 38.13 116.28 35.49
C ALA A 25 38.55 116.86 34.12
N ALA A 26 38.19 116.22 33.01
CA ALA A 26 38.47 116.73 31.66
C ALA A 26 37.69 118.02 31.37
N ILE A 27 36.42 118.10 31.78
CA ILE A 27 35.60 119.31 31.64
C ILE A 27 36.19 120.49 32.42
N GLU A 28 36.59 120.27 33.68
CA GLU A 28 37.19 121.32 34.51
C GLU A 28 38.56 121.75 33.99
N ALA A 29 39.32 120.81 33.41
CA ALA A 29 40.60 121.10 32.76
C ALA A 29 40.46 121.96 31.49
N GLU A 30 39.42 121.77 30.66
CA GLU A 30 39.11 122.68 29.55
C GLU A 30 38.67 124.06 30.04
N ARG A 31 37.89 124.11 31.12
CA ARG A 31 37.40 125.35 31.73
C ARG A 31 38.53 126.24 32.27
N ALA A 32 39.63 125.64 32.71
CA ALA A 32 40.84 126.34 33.18
C ALA A 32 41.74 126.87 32.03
N GLY A 33 41.38 126.65 30.77
CA GLY A 33 42.10 127.18 29.60
C GLY A 33 43.57 126.72 29.54
N GLY A 34 44.51 127.66 29.31
CA GLY A 34 45.93 127.33 29.12
C GLY A 34 46.60 126.63 30.31
N ALA A 35 46.12 126.85 31.54
CA ALA A 35 46.66 126.24 32.76
C ALA A 35 46.21 124.79 32.99
N GLY A 36 45.09 124.36 32.38
CA GLY A 36 44.52 123.01 32.56
C GLY A 36 45.04 121.95 31.57
N ARG A 37 45.90 122.33 30.63
CA ARG A 37 46.26 121.50 29.46
C ARG A 37 46.93 120.17 29.82
N THR A 38 47.76 120.12 30.85
CA THR A 38 48.38 118.87 31.34
C THR A 38 47.38 117.99 32.12
N PHE A 39 46.47 118.59 32.89
CA PHE A 39 45.40 117.86 33.58
C PHE A 39 44.39 117.26 32.59
N ALA A 40 44.12 117.94 31.47
CA ALA A 40 43.26 117.43 30.40
C ALA A 40 43.84 116.13 29.79
N VAL A 41 45.16 116.05 29.59
CA VAL A 41 45.84 114.84 29.07
C VAL A 41 45.72 113.67 30.06
N VAL A 42 45.97 113.92 31.35
CA VAL A 42 45.84 112.87 32.38
C VAL A 42 44.39 112.40 32.51
N ALA A 43 43.42 113.32 32.51
CA ALA A 43 42.01 112.98 32.56
C ALA A 43 41.57 112.16 31.33
N ALA A 44 42.08 112.47 30.14
CA ALA A 44 41.85 111.68 28.93
C ALA A 44 42.41 110.24 29.04
N GLU A 45 43.62 110.08 29.61
CA GLU A 45 44.23 108.76 29.79
C GLU A 45 43.50 107.92 30.86
N VAL A 46 43.09 108.53 31.98
CA VAL A 46 42.28 107.84 33.01
C VAL A 46 40.91 107.46 32.45
N LYS A 47 40.29 108.32 31.63
CA LYS A 47 39.03 108.01 30.94
C LYS A 47 39.20 106.81 30.01
N LYS A 48 40.27 106.78 29.22
CA LYS A 48 40.60 105.67 28.34
C LYS A 48 40.83 104.36 29.12
N LEU A 49 41.62 104.39 30.18
CA LEU A 49 41.89 103.21 31.03
C LEU A 49 40.61 102.67 31.69
N ALA A 50 39.70 103.56 32.10
CA ALA A 50 38.40 103.19 32.64
C ALA A 50 37.48 102.56 31.58
N GLN A 51 37.52 103.06 30.33
CA GLN A 51 36.81 102.45 29.20
C GLN A 51 37.37 101.07 28.84
N ASP A 52 38.70 100.93 28.80
CA ASP A 52 39.39 99.66 28.52
C ASP A 52 39.11 98.63 29.62
N THR A 53 39.12 99.05 30.90
CA THR A 53 38.75 98.20 32.05
C THR A 53 37.30 97.71 31.92
N ARG A 54 36.39 98.61 31.54
CA ARG A 54 34.99 98.23 31.30
C ARG A 54 34.86 97.23 30.15
N ALA A 55 35.55 97.44 29.03
CA ALA A 55 35.57 96.51 27.91
C ALA A 55 36.06 95.11 28.34
N ALA A 56 37.17 95.04 29.09
CA ALA A 56 37.68 93.79 29.64
C ALA A 56 36.67 93.08 30.56
N THR A 57 35.95 93.80 31.43
CA THR A 57 34.92 93.18 32.29
C THR A 57 33.69 92.68 31.53
N VAL A 58 33.33 93.30 30.40
CA VAL A 58 32.28 92.81 29.49
C VAL A 58 32.73 91.50 28.84
N GLU A 59 33.98 91.45 28.39
CA GLU A 59 34.56 90.23 27.80
C GLU A 59 34.63 89.08 28.82
N ILE A 60 35.08 89.33 30.05
CA ILE A 60 35.09 88.34 31.13
C ILE A 60 33.68 87.78 31.37
N ARG A 61 32.66 88.65 31.45
CA ARG A 61 31.27 88.19 31.63
C ARG A 61 30.79 87.32 30.47
N ARG A 62 31.15 87.67 29.23
CA ARG A 62 30.82 86.87 28.05
C ARG A 62 31.46 85.48 28.13
N THR A 63 32.75 85.40 28.45
CA THR A 63 33.47 84.13 28.60
C THR A 63 32.91 83.28 29.73
N VAL A 64 32.62 83.89 30.89
CA VAL A 64 32.00 83.18 32.01
C VAL A 64 30.60 82.67 31.66
N SER A 65 29.84 83.40 30.83
CA SER A 65 28.56 82.91 30.32
C SER A 65 28.74 81.69 29.42
N SER A 66 29.64 81.77 28.43
CA SER A 66 29.94 80.63 27.54
C SER A 66 30.36 79.39 28.33
N LEU A 67 31.23 79.56 29.33
CA LEU A 67 31.68 78.45 30.18
C LEU A 67 30.54 77.87 31.04
N THR A 68 29.61 78.70 31.53
CA THR A 68 28.42 78.20 32.23
C THR A 68 27.56 77.36 31.28
N ASP A 69 27.29 77.88 30.08
CA ASP A 69 26.44 77.20 29.09
C ASP A 69 27.08 75.87 28.62
N GLU A 70 28.40 75.86 28.42
CA GLU A 70 29.19 74.65 28.12
C GLU A 70 29.15 73.64 29.28
N ALA A 71 29.30 74.09 30.53
CA ALA A 71 29.22 73.23 31.70
C ALA A 71 27.82 72.61 31.87
N GLU A 72 26.75 73.39 31.67
CA GLU A 72 25.38 72.89 31.67
C GLU A 72 25.15 71.87 30.54
N GLY A 73 25.68 72.14 29.34
CA GLY A 73 25.68 71.20 28.22
C GLY A 73 26.38 69.88 28.54
N LEU A 74 27.55 69.95 29.18
CA LEU A 74 28.32 68.77 29.60
C LEU A 74 27.56 67.95 30.65
N VAL A 75 26.96 68.61 31.65
CA VAL A 75 26.15 67.93 32.67
C VAL A 75 24.97 67.19 32.05
N ARG A 76 24.28 67.81 31.07
CA ARG A 76 23.20 67.14 30.34
C ARG A 76 23.70 65.91 29.58
N GLN A 77 24.81 66.02 28.84
CA GLN A 77 25.40 64.89 28.11
C GLN A 77 25.81 63.75 29.05
N ILE A 78 26.39 64.07 30.22
CA ILE A 78 26.71 63.07 31.23
C ILE A 78 25.44 62.38 31.73
N GLY A 79 24.38 63.14 32.01
CA GLY A 79 23.08 62.59 32.42
C GLY A 79 22.49 61.64 31.38
N GLU A 80 22.52 62.02 30.10
CA GLU A 80 22.10 61.17 28.97
C GLU A 80 22.98 59.91 28.85
N GLY A 81 24.29 60.05 29.00
CA GLY A 81 25.24 58.93 28.99
C GLY A 81 24.99 57.93 30.12
N VAL A 82 24.72 58.40 31.33
CA VAL A 82 24.37 57.56 32.48
C VAL A 82 23.05 56.83 32.24
N ALA A 83 22.03 57.52 31.71
CA ALA A 83 20.74 56.90 31.38
C ALA A 83 20.90 55.83 30.30
N GLN A 84 21.72 56.07 29.28
CA GLN A 84 22.01 55.11 28.23
C GLN A 84 22.79 53.91 28.77
N SER A 85 23.77 54.12 29.65
CA SER A 85 24.52 53.05 30.31
C SER A 85 23.61 52.13 31.13
N ARG A 86 22.65 52.69 31.88
CA ARG A 86 21.66 51.89 32.62
C ARG A 86 20.77 51.06 31.71
N LYS A 87 20.35 51.60 30.56
CA LYS A 87 19.59 50.82 29.57
C LYS A 87 20.41 49.66 29.01
N ALA A 88 21.69 49.89 28.74
CA ALA A 88 22.59 48.84 28.27
C ALA A 88 22.76 47.73 29.32
N GLU A 89 22.90 48.09 30.60
CA GLU A 89 23.00 47.15 31.72
C GLU A 89 21.79 46.20 31.79
N VAL A 90 20.56 46.74 31.76
CA VAL A 90 19.34 45.92 31.69
C VAL A 90 19.28 45.05 30.43
N GLY A 91 19.76 45.58 29.30
CA GLY A 91 19.89 44.82 28.06
C GLY A 91 20.83 43.62 28.20
N PHE A 92 21.97 43.80 28.88
CA PHE A 92 22.92 42.71 29.14
C PHE A 92 22.36 41.66 30.10
N GLU A 93 21.63 42.03 31.14
CA GLU A 93 20.94 41.06 32.02
C GLU A 93 19.92 40.21 31.25
N THR A 94 19.17 40.85 30.34
CA THR A 94 18.22 40.15 29.47
C THR A 94 18.92 39.17 28.55
N ILE A 95 20.06 39.57 27.95
CA ILE A 95 20.87 38.70 27.11
C ILE A 95 21.43 37.53 27.93
N ALA A 96 21.96 37.77 29.12
CA ALA A 96 22.50 36.71 29.98
C ALA A 96 21.42 35.66 30.31
N THR A 97 20.21 36.10 30.66
CA THR A 97 19.07 35.21 30.92
C THR A 97 18.69 34.40 29.67
N ALA A 98 18.69 35.03 28.50
CA ALA A 98 18.40 34.34 27.24
C ALA A 98 19.47 33.30 26.90
N MET A 99 20.75 33.57 27.20
CA MET A 99 21.84 32.62 27.01
C MET A 99 21.73 31.41 27.94
N ASP A 100 21.41 31.61 29.22
CA ASP A 100 21.18 30.49 30.15
C ASP A 100 20.03 29.59 29.70
N ASN A 101 18.94 30.19 29.21
CA ASN A 101 17.82 29.43 28.64
C ASN A 101 18.25 28.64 27.39
N ALA A 102 19.07 29.22 26.53
CA ALA A 102 19.59 28.54 25.34
C ALA A 102 20.47 27.34 25.72
N ILE A 103 21.34 27.48 26.73
CA ILE A 103 22.17 26.38 27.25
C ILE A 103 21.29 25.24 27.78
N ASN A 104 20.26 25.55 28.55
CA ASN A 104 19.32 24.55 29.06
C ASN A 104 18.57 23.82 27.94
N LEU A 105 18.14 24.53 26.91
CA LEU A 105 17.49 23.93 25.75
C LEU A 105 18.42 23.01 24.96
N VAL A 106 19.69 23.40 24.77
CA VAL A 106 20.69 22.54 24.13
C VAL A 106 20.89 21.24 24.92
N GLY A 107 20.95 21.32 26.25
CA GLY A 107 21.03 20.12 27.11
C GLY A 107 19.81 19.20 27.01
N LEU A 108 18.60 19.78 26.91
CA LEU A 108 17.38 18.99 26.68
C LEU A 108 17.39 18.30 25.32
N VAL A 109 17.83 18.99 24.27
CA VAL A 109 17.94 18.43 22.91
C VAL A 109 18.96 17.29 22.86
N ASP A 110 20.09 17.42 23.56
CA ASP A 110 21.10 16.36 23.68
C ASP A 110 20.53 15.11 24.34
N GLY A 111 19.83 15.26 25.47
CA GLY A 111 19.16 14.14 26.15
C GLY A 111 18.08 13.48 25.31
N GLN A 112 17.28 14.25 24.56
CA GLN A 112 16.31 13.70 23.62
C GLN A 112 16.98 12.97 22.45
N SER A 113 18.12 13.47 21.97
CA SER A 113 18.86 12.83 20.89
C SER A 113 19.40 11.46 21.31
N ASP A 114 19.86 11.33 22.57
CA ASP A 114 20.29 10.05 23.12
C ASP A 114 19.10 9.06 23.25
N GLN A 115 17.94 9.52 23.72
CA GLN A 115 16.73 8.70 23.76
C GLN A 115 16.27 8.23 22.37
N ILE A 116 16.36 9.10 21.35
CA ILE A 116 16.06 8.74 19.96
C ILE A 116 17.04 7.69 19.46
N ALA A 117 18.34 7.82 19.75
CA ALA A 117 19.34 6.84 19.36
C ALA A 117 19.08 5.46 19.99
N GLN A 118 18.74 5.43 21.28
CA GLN A 118 18.35 4.19 21.98
C GLN A 118 17.08 3.57 21.38
N GLY A 119 16.07 4.40 21.09
CA GLY A 119 14.83 3.96 20.44
C GLY A 119 15.06 3.38 19.05
N ALA A 120 15.93 4.00 18.25
CA ALA A 120 16.32 3.51 16.93
C ALA A 120 17.03 2.15 17.01
N ALA A 121 17.92 1.95 17.98
CA ALA A 121 18.58 0.67 18.21
C ALA A 121 17.58 -0.44 18.59
N LEU A 122 16.60 -0.12 19.45
CA LEU A 122 15.54 -1.06 19.82
C LEU A 122 14.66 -1.42 18.62
N ILE A 123 14.27 -0.43 17.80
CA ILE A 123 13.51 -0.66 16.57
C ILE A 123 14.27 -1.56 15.62
N GLN A 124 15.58 -1.33 15.46
CA GLN A 124 16.43 -2.16 14.61
C GLN A 124 16.47 -3.62 15.11
N SER A 125 16.64 -3.84 16.42
CA SER A 125 16.60 -5.17 17.03
C SER A 125 15.25 -5.86 16.82
N ASN A 126 14.13 -5.15 17.05
CA ASN A 126 12.80 -5.71 16.85
C ASN A 126 12.52 -6.05 15.39
N THR A 127 12.98 -5.21 14.46
CA THR A 127 12.86 -5.47 13.01
C THR A 127 13.63 -6.73 12.62
N GLN A 128 14.79 -6.96 13.22
CA GLN A 128 15.57 -8.17 12.99
C GLN A 128 14.83 -9.42 13.51
N ASN A 129 14.28 -9.37 14.73
CA ASN A 129 13.48 -10.47 15.29
C ASN A 129 12.25 -10.80 14.42
N VAL A 130 11.57 -9.77 13.90
CA VAL A 130 10.41 -9.96 13.01
C VAL A 130 10.84 -10.59 11.68
N ARG A 131 11.98 -10.20 11.11
CA ARG A 131 12.51 -10.83 9.88
C ARG A 131 12.82 -12.31 10.09
N GLU A 132 13.44 -12.67 11.20
CA GLU A 132 13.74 -14.07 11.53
C GLU A 132 12.46 -14.89 11.73
N ALA A 133 11.47 -14.35 12.43
CA ALA A 133 10.18 -14.99 12.60
C ALA A 133 9.45 -15.22 11.26
N LEU A 134 9.48 -14.24 10.36
CA LEU A 134 8.89 -14.36 9.03
C LEU A 134 9.62 -15.40 8.16
N SER A 135 10.95 -15.48 8.26
CA SER A 135 11.72 -16.51 7.56
C SER A 135 11.33 -17.91 8.03
N ASN A 136 11.31 -18.13 9.35
CA ASN A 136 10.91 -19.41 9.93
C ASN A 136 9.48 -19.80 9.53
N PHE A 137 8.56 -18.82 9.54
CA PHE A 137 7.19 -19.04 9.11
C PHE A 137 7.09 -19.45 7.64
N GLY A 138 7.89 -18.82 6.77
CA GLY A 138 8.00 -19.19 5.36
C GLY A 138 8.46 -20.63 5.15
N ASP A 139 9.41 -21.11 5.96
CA ASP A 139 9.90 -22.49 5.90
C ASP A 139 8.86 -23.50 6.38
N VAL A 140 8.10 -23.17 7.43
CA VAL A 140 6.97 -23.99 7.91
C VAL A 140 5.89 -24.12 6.82
N ILE A 141 5.50 -23.02 6.17
CA ILE A 141 4.50 -23.07 5.09
C ILE A 141 4.96 -23.98 3.94
N ARG A 142 6.23 -23.91 3.56
CA ARG A 142 6.78 -24.79 2.50
C ARG A 142 6.71 -26.25 2.91
N ALA A 143 7.07 -26.57 4.15
CA ALA A 143 6.99 -27.92 4.68
C ALA A 143 5.54 -28.44 4.70
N ASP A 144 4.58 -27.63 5.15
CA ASP A 144 3.16 -27.98 5.18
C ASP A 144 2.61 -28.21 3.77
N SER A 145 2.95 -27.35 2.81
CA SER A 145 2.56 -27.52 1.40
C SER A 145 3.07 -28.84 0.82
N GLN A 146 4.31 -29.21 1.13
CA GLN A 146 4.86 -30.51 0.73
C GLN A 146 4.14 -31.68 1.40
N GLN A 147 3.80 -31.56 2.68
CA GLN A 147 3.04 -32.59 3.40
C GLN A 147 1.63 -32.76 2.84
N LEU A 148 0.92 -31.67 2.52
CA LEU A 148 -0.40 -31.71 1.89
C LEU A 148 -0.34 -32.36 0.51
N THR A 149 0.70 -32.07 -0.28
CA THR A 149 0.92 -32.72 -1.58
C THR A 149 1.12 -34.22 -1.41
N LYS A 150 1.92 -34.66 -0.43
CA LYS A 150 2.11 -36.07 -0.10
C LYS A 150 0.82 -36.73 0.40
N ALA A 151 0.05 -36.04 1.25
CA ALA A 151 -1.23 -36.53 1.77
C ALA A 151 -2.25 -36.71 0.65
N LYS A 152 -2.33 -35.76 -0.29
CA LYS A 152 -3.15 -35.87 -1.51
C LYS A 152 -2.75 -37.08 -2.35
N GLY A 153 -1.45 -37.32 -2.53
CA GLY A 153 -0.93 -38.52 -3.20
C GLY A 153 -1.39 -39.81 -2.53
N LYS A 154 -1.21 -39.93 -1.21
CA LYS A 154 -1.67 -41.10 -0.44
C LYS A 154 -3.19 -41.32 -0.51
N LEU A 155 -3.98 -40.25 -0.46
CA LEU A 155 -5.43 -40.34 -0.59
C LEU A 155 -5.84 -40.89 -1.97
N ARG A 156 -5.15 -40.46 -3.03
CA ARG A 156 -5.33 -41.00 -4.38
C ARG A 156 -4.98 -42.48 -4.44
N ASP A 157 -3.87 -42.90 -3.82
CA ASP A 157 -3.49 -44.32 -3.78
C ASP A 157 -4.54 -45.18 -3.07
N ILE A 158 -5.10 -44.68 -1.96
CA ILE A 158 -6.19 -45.33 -1.22
C ILE A 158 -7.45 -45.44 -2.08
N GLU A 159 -7.82 -44.38 -2.82
CA GLU A 159 -9.00 -44.39 -3.70
C GLU A 159 -8.87 -45.43 -4.83
N LEU A 160 -7.69 -45.51 -5.46
CA LEU A 160 -7.40 -46.52 -6.49
C LEU A 160 -7.39 -47.93 -5.90
N GLN A 161 -6.79 -48.13 -4.72
CA GLN A 161 -6.79 -49.43 -4.06
C GLN A 161 -8.20 -49.86 -3.66
N SER A 162 -9.01 -48.94 -3.14
CA SER A 162 -10.42 -49.17 -2.81
C SER A 162 -11.22 -49.59 -4.04
N SER A 163 -11.06 -48.90 -5.17
CA SER A 163 -11.70 -49.28 -6.43
C SER A 163 -11.27 -50.68 -6.89
N ARG A 164 -9.98 -51.03 -6.81
CA ARG A 164 -9.50 -52.39 -7.14
C ARG A 164 -10.09 -53.46 -6.22
N MET A 165 -10.13 -53.20 -4.91
CA MET A 165 -10.73 -54.14 -3.94
C MET A 165 -12.22 -54.32 -4.22
N PHE A 166 -12.94 -53.22 -4.47
CA PHE A 166 -14.36 -53.24 -4.78
C PHE A 166 -14.64 -54.02 -6.09
N HIS A 167 -13.87 -53.75 -7.14
CA HIS A 167 -13.93 -54.53 -8.38
C HIS A 167 -13.74 -56.03 -8.12
N SER A 168 -12.73 -56.42 -7.34
CA SER A 168 -12.47 -57.82 -7.02
C SER A 168 -13.62 -58.50 -6.26
N VAL A 169 -14.28 -57.78 -5.33
CA VAL A 169 -15.44 -58.30 -4.57
C VAL A 169 -16.64 -58.54 -5.49
N VAL A 170 -16.90 -57.62 -6.43
CA VAL A 170 -18.00 -57.77 -7.37
C VAL A 170 -17.69 -58.84 -8.41
N ALA A 171 -16.48 -58.85 -8.95
CA ALA A 171 -16.03 -59.84 -9.94
C ALA A 171 -15.99 -61.27 -9.39
N SER A 172 -15.81 -61.46 -8.08
CA SER A 172 -15.90 -62.78 -7.45
C SER A 172 -17.34 -63.25 -7.20
N GLY A 173 -18.35 -62.45 -7.55
CA GLY A 173 -19.77 -62.73 -7.28
C GLY A 173 -20.18 -62.55 -5.82
N ALA A 174 -19.32 -61.94 -4.98
CA ALA A 174 -19.62 -61.79 -3.55
C ALA A 174 -20.65 -60.68 -3.25
N SER A 175 -20.92 -59.78 -4.22
CA SER A 175 -21.99 -58.79 -4.13
C SER A 175 -23.03 -59.02 -5.23
N ALA A 176 -24.11 -59.74 -4.91
CA ALA A 176 -25.18 -60.04 -5.86
C ALA A 176 -25.84 -58.77 -6.43
N ARG A 177 -26.09 -57.77 -5.59
CA ARG A 177 -26.77 -56.52 -5.99
C ARG A 177 -25.92 -55.67 -6.94
N ASP A 178 -24.60 -55.61 -6.72
CA ASP A 178 -23.69 -54.92 -7.65
C ASP A 178 -23.50 -55.73 -8.94
N TRP A 179 -23.50 -57.06 -8.85
CA TRP A 179 -23.42 -57.93 -10.01
C TRP A 179 -24.61 -57.77 -10.96
N GLU A 180 -25.83 -57.65 -10.44
CA GLU A 180 -27.03 -57.33 -11.25
C GLU A 180 -26.84 -56.05 -12.09
N MET A 181 -26.17 -55.03 -11.54
CA MET A 181 -25.86 -53.80 -12.28
C MET A 181 -24.81 -54.04 -13.37
N VAL A 182 -23.83 -54.91 -13.13
CA VAL A 182 -22.82 -55.30 -14.13
C VAL A 182 -23.47 -56.06 -15.29
N GLU A 183 -24.33 -57.03 -15.00
CA GLU A 183 -25.07 -57.78 -16.04
C GLU A 183 -25.96 -56.84 -16.85
N TYR A 184 -26.65 -55.92 -16.17
CA TYR A 184 -27.46 -54.92 -16.84
C TYR A 184 -26.63 -54.01 -17.75
N ALA A 185 -25.50 -53.48 -17.27
CA ALA A 185 -24.58 -52.66 -18.06
C ALA A 185 -24.05 -53.42 -19.29
N HIS A 186 -23.74 -54.71 -19.14
CA HIS A 186 -23.29 -55.56 -20.23
C HIS A 186 -24.38 -55.71 -21.31
N GLY A 187 -25.63 -55.94 -20.91
CA GLY A 187 -26.77 -55.96 -21.83
C GLY A 187 -26.96 -54.65 -22.60
N ILE A 188 -26.81 -53.51 -21.93
CA ILE A 188 -26.84 -52.20 -22.59
C ILE A 188 -25.68 -52.03 -23.58
N GLY A 189 -24.47 -52.47 -23.21
CA GLY A 189 -23.33 -52.50 -24.12
C GLY A 189 -23.60 -53.33 -25.37
N GLN A 190 -24.23 -54.50 -25.22
CA GLN A 190 -24.64 -55.36 -26.33
C GLN A 190 -25.69 -54.69 -27.22
N ASP A 191 -26.68 -53.99 -26.66
CA ASP A 191 -27.68 -53.22 -27.43
C ASP A 191 -27.00 -52.14 -28.29
N ILE A 192 -26.02 -51.42 -27.73
CA ILE A 192 -25.24 -50.39 -28.44
C ILE A 192 -24.44 -51.02 -29.59
N VAL A 193 -23.77 -52.16 -29.34
CA VAL A 193 -23.06 -52.91 -30.38
C VAL A 193 -24.01 -53.34 -31.48
N ALA A 194 -25.13 -53.97 -31.14
CA ALA A 194 -26.10 -54.49 -32.09
C ALA A 194 -26.68 -53.40 -33.02
N VAL A 195 -27.11 -52.25 -32.47
CA VAL A 195 -27.68 -51.16 -33.28
C VAL A 195 -26.62 -50.49 -34.15
N THR A 196 -25.39 -50.37 -33.65
CA THR A 196 -24.29 -49.75 -34.40
C THR A 196 -23.84 -50.64 -35.55
N GLU A 197 -23.69 -51.94 -35.32
CA GLU A 197 -23.34 -52.89 -36.37
C GLU A 197 -24.46 -53.06 -37.40
N ALA A 198 -25.73 -52.95 -37.01
CA ALA A 198 -26.84 -52.85 -37.95
C ALA A 198 -26.72 -51.59 -38.82
N GLY A 199 -26.45 -50.43 -38.21
CA GLY A 199 -26.22 -49.18 -38.93
C GLY A 199 -25.04 -49.24 -39.90
N LEU A 200 -23.97 -49.97 -39.56
CA LEU A 200 -22.84 -50.23 -40.46
C LEU A 200 -23.24 -51.13 -41.64
N ARG A 201 -23.96 -52.22 -41.38
CA ARG A 201 -24.43 -53.16 -42.42
C ARG A 201 -25.41 -52.50 -43.39
N ASP A 202 -26.29 -51.64 -42.89
CA ASP A 202 -27.33 -50.96 -43.67
C ASP A 202 -26.81 -49.71 -44.40
N GLY A 203 -25.52 -49.36 -44.22
CA GLY A 203 -24.88 -48.19 -44.84
C GLY A 203 -25.32 -46.84 -44.25
N ILE A 204 -26.00 -46.85 -43.11
CA ILE A 204 -26.47 -45.66 -42.38
C ILE A 204 -25.30 -44.96 -41.66
N LEU A 205 -24.33 -45.75 -41.19
CA LEU A 205 -23.09 -45.29 -40.56
C LEU A 205 -21.90 -45.87 -41.32
N SER A 206 -20.83 -45.10 -41.51
CA SER A 206 -19.58 -45.63 -42.07
C SER A 206 -18.57 -45.89 -40.96
N GLU A 207 -17.65 -46.83 -41.19
CA GLU A 207 -16.57 -47.14 -40.23
C GLU A 207 -15.68 -45.91 -39.97
N ASN A 208 -15.41 -45.11 -41.00
CA ASN A 208 -14.69 -43.85 -40.87
C ASN A 208 -15.42 -42.85 -39.97
N ALA A 209 -16.76 -42.79 -40.04
CA ALA A 209 -17.54 -41.92 -39.16
C ALA A 209 -17.52 -42.41 -37.71
N LEU A 210 -17.64 -43.73 -37.50
CA LEU A 210 -17.63 -44.37 -36.18
C LEU A 210 -16.31 -44.13 -35.44
N PHE A 211 -15.17 -44.32 -36.12
CA PHE A 211 -13.83 -44.20 -35.53
C PHE A 211 -13.16 -42.83 -35.76
N SER A 212 -13.91 -41.82 -36.21
CA SER A 212 -13.35 -40.49 -36.45
C SER A 212 -12.92 -39.82 -35.15
N THR A 213 -11.68 -39.35 -35.11
CA THR A 213 -11.13 -38.50 -34.05
C THR A 213 -10.98 -37.04 -34.51
N ASP A 214 -11.64 -36.65 -35.62
CA ASP A 214 -11.72 -35.26 -36.10
C ASP A 214 -12.73 -34.48 -35.23
N TYR A 215 -12.32 -34.13 -34.02
CA TYR A 215 -13.14 -33.39 -33.06
C TYR A 215 -13.28 -31.93 -33.50
N ARG A 216 -14.46 -31.56 -33.98
CA ARG A 216 -14.76 -30.17 -34.36
C ARG A 216 -15.48 -29.46 -33.24
N LEU A 217 -14.96 -28.30 -32.82
CA LEU A 217 -15.57 -27.51 -31.76
C LEU A 217 -17.02 -27.11 -32.11
N ILE A 218 -17.93 -27.26 -31.15
CA ILE A 218 -19.29 -26.72 -31.19
C ILE A 218 -19.24 -25.38 -30.42
N PRO A 219 -19.34 -24.23 -31.10
CA PRO A 219 -19.24 -22.93 -30.45
C PRO A 219 -20.42 -22.67 -29.50
N GLY A 220 -20.20 -21.86 -28.47
CA GLY A 220 -21.25 -21.37 -27.58
C GLY A 220 -21.51 -22.19 -26.31
N SER A 221 -20.66 -23.19 -26.01
CA SER A 221 -20.73 -23.97 -24.76
C SER A 221 -19.54 -23.71 -23.84
N ASN A 222 -19.78 -23.76 -22.52
CA ASN A 222 -18.72 -23.70 -21.52
C ASN A 222 -19.01 -24.72 -20.38
N PRO A 223 -18.33 -25.88 -20.30
CA PRO A 223 -17.11 -26.25 -21.03
C PRO A 223 -17.31 -26.55 -22.51
N GLU A 224 -16.20 -26.57 -23.26
CA GLU A 224 -16.18 -26.85 -24.69
C GLU A 224 -16.77 -28.23 -25.03
N ARG A 225 -17.49 -28.27 -26.14
CA ARG A 225 -18.08 -29.47 -26.74
C ARG A 225 -17.58 -29.64 -28.15
N PHE A 226 -17.51 -30.88 -28.59
CA PHE A 226 -17.02 -31.28 -29.90
C PHE A 226 -18.00 -32.21 -30.59
N GLN A 227 -18.01 -32.17 -31.91
CA GLN A 227 -18.77 -33.08 -32.77
C GLN A 227 -17.83 -33.88 -33.66
N THR A 228 -18.25 -35.10 -33.98
CA THR A 228 -17.69 -35.93 -35.06
C THR A 228 -18.85 -36.44 -35.92
N PRO A 229 -18.58 -37.03 -37.10
CA PRO A 229 -19.62 -37.61 -37.94
C PRO A 229 -20.47 -38.71 -37.28
N LEU A 230 -20.02 -39.31 -36.16
CA LEU A 230 -20.81 -40.28 -35.39
C LEU A 230 -21.99 -39.62 -34.63
N MET A 231 -21.87 -38.34 -34.26
CA MET A 231 -22.79 -37.69 -33.32
C MET A 231 -24.27 -37.76 -33.74
N PRO A 232 -24.68 -37.53 -35.01
CA PRO A 232 -26.08 -37.66 -35.43
C PRO A 232 -26.63 -39.08 -35.27
N PHE A 233 -25.81 -40.10 -35.58
CA PHE A 233 -26.19 -41.50 -35.39
C PHE A 233 -26.35 -41.83 -33.91
N ALA A 234 -25.37 -41.45 -33.07
CA ALA A 234 -25.43 -41.70 -31.62
C ALA A 234 -26.60 -40.96 -30.95
N HIS A 235 -26.93 -39.74 -31.40
CA HIS A 235 -28.11 -39.03 -30.92
C HIS A 235 -29.42 -39.77 -31.23
N ARG A 236 -29.51 -40.44 -32.39
CA ARG A 236 -30.72 -41.16 -32.80
C ARG A 236 -30.81 -42.55 -32.20
N GLU A 237 -29.71 -43.29 -32.20
CA GLU A 237 -29.70 -44.72 -31.84
C GLU A 237 -29.23 -44.98 -30.39
N TRP A 238 -28.22 -44.26 -29.90
CA TRP A 238 -27.63 -44.53 -28.58
C TRP A 238 -28.35 -43.80 -27.46
N ARG A 239 -28.77 -42.54 -27.68
CA ARG A 239 -29.46 -41.75 -26.65
C ARG A 239 -30.74 -42.44 -26.12
N PRO A 240 -31.62 -43.03 -26.95
CA PRO A 240 -32.79 -43.75 -26.43
C PRO A 240 -32.41 -44.97 -25.58
N ILE A 241 -31.27 -45.61 -25.89
CA ILE A 241 -30.73 -46.70 -25.07
C ILE A 241 -30.27 -46.18 -23.71
N PHE A 242 -29.57 -45.04 -23.67
CA PHE A 242 -29.13 -44.42 -22.42
C PHE A 242 -30.31 -43.98 -21.55
N ASP A 243 -31.33 -43.36 -22.15
CA ASP A 243 -32.53 -42.92 -21.43
C ASP A 243 -33.29 -44.12 -20.85
N ARG A 244 -33.42 -45.22 -21.62
CA ARG A 244 -33.99 -46.49 -21.12
C ARG A 244 -33.15 -47.08 -19.98
N ALA A 245 -31.82 -47.05 -20.12
CA ALA A 245 -30.91 -47.55 -19.09
C ALA A 245 -31.08 -46.82 -17.76
N ALA A 246 -31.26 -45.49 -17.81
CA ALA A 246 -31.44 -44.67 -16.62
C ALA A 246 -32.77 -44.88 -15.89
N THR A 247 -33.83 -45.34 -16.56
CA THR A 247 -35.16 -45.53 -15.94
C THR A 247 -35.39 -46.91 -15.32
N MET A 248 -34.50 -47.87 -15.57
CA MET A 248 -34.63 -49.25 -15.08
C MET A 248 -34.66 -49.34 -13.55
N SER A 249 -33.94 -48.46 -12.86
CA SER A 249 -33.89 -48.45 -11.39
C SER A 249 -33.62 -47.05 -10.88
N LYS A 250 -34.25 -46.70 -9.74
CA LYS A 250 -34.00 -45.43 -9.03
C LYS A 250 -32.54 -45.26 -8.57
N TYR A 251 -31.77 -46.35 -8.56
CA TYR A 251 -30.36 -46.36 -8.17
C TYR A 251 -29.43 -45.97 -9.32
N ILE A 252 -29.89 -46.06 -10.57
CA ILE A 252 -29.10 -45.68 -11.74
C ILE A 252 -29.20 -44.16 -11.90
N LEU A 253 -28.05 -43.50 -11.97
CA LEU A 253 -27.95 -42.06 -12.16
C LEU A 253 -27.83 -41.68 -13.63
N GLY A 254 -27.34 -42.60 -14.45
CA GLY A 254 -27.25 -42.43 -15.89
C GLY A 254 -26.23 -43.35 -16.54
N GLY A 255 -26.19 -43.31 -17.87
CA GLY A 255 -25.16 -43.96 -18.65
C GLY A 255 -24.76 -43.13 -19.87
N SER A 256 -23.55 -43.36 -20.34
CA SER A 256 -23.00 -42.71 -21.53
C SER A 256 -21.92 -43.58 -22.14
N ALA A 257 -21.65 -43.42 -23.43
CA ALA A 257 -20.52 -44.08 -24.09
C ALA A 257 -19.46 -43.04 -24.43
N ALA A 258 -18.19 -43.38 -24.21
CA ALA A 258 -17.05 -42.52 -24.49
C ALA A 258 -16.01 -43.26 -25.33
N ASP A 259 -15.46 -42.59 -26.35
CA ASP A 259 -14.42 -43.17 -27.19
C ASP A 259 -13.08 -43.33 -26.44
N MET A 260 -12.05 -43.82 -27.13
CA MET A 260 -10.70 -43.99 -26.56
C MET A 260 -10.05 -42.69 -26.07
N ASN A 261 -10.55 -41.52 -26.47
CA ASN A 261 -10.06 -40.20 -26.05
C ASN A 261 -11.02 -39.49 -25.07
N GLY A 262 -12.00 -40.24 -24.53
CA GLY A 262 -12.96 -39.77 -23.55
C GLY A 262 -14.04 -38.85 -24.12
N TRP A 263 -14.26 -38.85 -25.44
CA TRP A 263 -15.29 -38.04 -26.09
C TRP A 263 -16.64 -38.78 -26.14
N LEU A 264 -17.70 -38.08 -25.72
CA LEU A 264 -19.05 -38.65 -25.61
C LEU A 264 -19.91 -38.20 -26.80
N PRO A 265 -20.18 -39.04 -27.82
CA PRO A 265 -21.02 -38.65 -28.96
C PRO A 265 -22.48 -38.35 -28.57
N ALA A 266 -22.97 -38.96 -27.50
CA ALA A 266 -24.31 -38.76 -26.98
C ALA A 266 -24.31 -38.90 -25.45
N HIS A 267 -25.35 -38.36 -24.82
CA HIS A 267 -25.66 -38.55 -23.40
C HIS A 267 -27.20 -38.61 -23.27
N LEU A 268 -27.69 -38.91 -22.06
CA LEU A 268 -29.10 -38.77 -21.67
C LEU A 268 -29.76 -37.51 -22.25
N THR A 269 -31.04 -37.59 -22.59
CA THR A 269 -31.83 -36.48 -23.11
C THR A 269 -31.79 -35.29 -22.16
N GLU A 270 -31.97 -35.53 -20.86
CA GLU A 270 -31.93 -34.46 -19.85
C GLU A 270 -30.56 -33.75 -19.77
N ARG A 271 -29.49 -34.46 -20.14
CA ARG A 271 -28.09 -34.00 -20.13
C ARG A 271 -27.60 -33.58 -21.52
N SER A 272 -28.52 -33.37 -22.46
CA SER A 272 -28.23 -32.95 -23.84
C SER A 272 -28.98 -31.66 -24.22
N ARG A 273 -29.11 -30.72 -23.28
CA ARG A 273 -29.81 -29.44 -23.50
C ARG A 273 -28.98 -28.49 -24.37
N GLU A 274 -29.63 -27.47 -24.93
CA GLU A 274 -28.96 -26.41 -25.67
C GLU A 274 -28.05 -25.59 -24.75
N PRO A 275 -26.81 -25.28 -25.19
CA PRO A 275 -25.88 -24.53 -24.38
C PRO A 275 -26.27 -23.05 -24.29
N THR A 276 -25.88 -22.41 -23.20
CA THR A 276 -26.14 -20.99 -22.91
C THR A 276 -24.86 -20.17 -22.82
N GLY A 277 -23.69 -20.82 -22.75
CA GLY A 277 -22.41 -20.21 -22.44
C GLY A 277 -22.17 -19.98 -20.95
N ASN A 278 -23.18 -20.19 -20.10
CA ASN A 278 -23.03 -20.15 -18.65
C ASN A 278 -22.44 -21.47 -18.14
N TYR A 279 -21.36 -21.38 -17.36
CA TYR A 279 -20.64 -22.55 -16.87
C TYR A 279 -21.51 -23.51 -16.06
N GLU A 280 -22.31 -23.01 -15.11
CA GLU A 280 -23.10 -23.86 -14.22
C GLU A 280 -24.18 -24.62 -14.99
N HIS A 281 -24.89 -23.92 -15.88
CA HIS A 281 -25.91 -24.53 -16.73
C HIS A 281 -25.29 -25.59 -17.66
N ASP A 282 -24.27 -25.20 -18.43
CA ASP A 282 -23.71 -26.04 -19.48
C ASP A 282 -22.91 -27.21 -18.89
N TYR A 283 -22.22 -27.00 -17.76
CA TYR A 283 -21.55 -28.08 -17.04
C TYR A 283 -22.54 -29.15 -16.61
N GLU A 284 -23.71 -28.77 -16.11
CA GLU A 284 -24.69 -29.71 -15.58
C GLU A 284 -25.53 -30.36 -16.69
N TRP A 285 -26.00 -29.60 -17.67
CA TRP A 285 -27.05 -30.03 -18.61
C TRP A 285 -26.60 -30.26 -20.05
N CYS A 286 -25.38 -29.91 -20.42
CA CYS A 286 -24.86 -29.99 -21.79
C CYS A 286 -23.65 -30.95 -21.87
N ARG A 287 -23.87 -32.23 -21.56
CA ARG A 287 -22.81 -33.25 -21.44
C ARG A 287 -22.43 -33.91 -22.76
N ASN A 288 -23.35 -34.01 -23.73
CA ASN A 288 -23.06 -34.63 -25.02
C ASN A 288 -22.04 -33.81 -25.83
N GLY A 289 -21.07 -34.47 -26.43
CA GLY A 289 -19.95 -33.84 -27.13
C GLY A 289 -18.81 -33.38 -26.23
N ARG A 290 -18.92 -33.51 -24.90
CA ARG A 290 -17.81 -33.20 -24.00
C ARG A 290 -16.74 -34.28 -24.06
N ARG A 291 -15.52 -33.89 -23.68
CA ARG A 291 -14.42 -34.81 -23.39
C ARG A 291 -14.19 -34.86 -21.90
N PHE A 292 -14.23 -36.06 -21.33
CA PHE A 292 -13.86 -36.33 -19.96
C PHE A 292 -12.55 -37.12 -19.97
N TRP A 293 -11.61 -36.71 -19.12
CA TRP A 293 -10.34 -37.43 -18.98
C TRP A 293 -9.87 -37.42 -17.54
N SER A 294 -10.10 -38.55 -16.89
CA SER A 294 -9.74 -38.87 -15.52
C SER A 294 -8.74 -40.03 -15.51
N GLU A 295 -8.10 -40.24 -14.36
CA GLU A 295 -7.24 -41.41 -14.19
C GLU A 295 -8.04 -42.72 -14.29
N GLN A 296 -9.29 -42.73 -13.81
CA GLN A 296 -10.19 -43.88 -13.88
C GLN A 296 -10.54 -44.20 -15.34
N GLU A 297 -10.80 -43.20 -16.17
CA GLU A 297 -10.98 -43.40 -17.62
C GLU A 297 -9.71 -43.96 -18.25
N ALA A 298 -8.53 -43.42 -17.93
CA ALA A 298 -7.27 -43.95 -18.45
C ALA A 298 -7.06 -45.44 -18.07
N ILE A 299 -7.39 -45.84 -16.83
CA ILE A 299 -7.36 -47.23 -16.39
C ILE A 299 -8.38 -48.06 -17.16
N ALA A 300 -9.60 -47.55 -17.36
CA ALA A 300 -10.65 -48.22 -18.11
C ALA A 300 -10.25 -48.48 -19.57
N LYS A 301 -9.77 -47.44 -20.27
CA LYS A 301 -9.31 -47.52 -21.66
C LYS A 301 -8.08 -48.41 -21.85
N ALA A 302 -7.22 -48.55 -20.83
CA ALA A 302 -6.04 -49.41 -20.88
C ALA A 302 -6.31 -50.89 -20.54
N SER A 303 -7.47 -51.22 -19.97
CA SER A 303 -7.81 -52.57 -19.52
C SER A 303 -8.54 -53.37 -20.58
N ASP A 304 -8.19 -54.66 -20.72
CA ASP A 304 -8.88 -55.63 -21.57
C ASP A 304 -9.89 -56.50 -20.79
N ALA A 305 -10.15 -56.17 -19.52
CA ALA A 305 -11.14 -56.85 -18.72
C ALA A 305 -12.56 -56.70 -19.31
N PRO A 306 -13.45 -57.70 -19.16
CA PRO A 306 -14.81 -57.66 -19.71
C PRO A 306 -15.66 -56.54 -19.10
N PHE A 307 -15.29 -56.07 -17.91
CA PHE A 307 -15.77 -54.84 -17.31
C PHE A 307 -14.76 -54.32 -16.29
N LEU A 308 -14.84 -53.03 -15.98
CA LEU A 308 -14.23 -52.44 -14.80
C LEU A 308 -15.29 -51.78 -13.94
N LEU A 309 -15.07 -51.79 -12.64
CA LEU A 309 -15.96 -51.19 -11.67
C LEU A 309 -15.15 -50.25 -10.78
N ASN A 310 -15.45 -48.97 -10.88
CA ASN A 310 -14.79 -47.92 -10.12
C ASN A 310 -15.74 -47.41 -9.03
N CYS A 311 -15.18 -47.06 -7.88
CA CYS A 311 -15.91 -46.43 -6.78
C CYS A 311 -15.12 -45.20 -6.33
N TYR A 312 -15.62 -44.02 -6.65
CA TYR A 312 -14.90 -42.77 -6.44
C TYR A 312 -15.82 -41.67 -5.92
N ARG A 313 -15.22 -40.63 -5.35
CA ARG A 313 -15.97 -39.47 -4.85
C ARG A 313 -16.19 -38.49 -5.98
N GLN A 314 -17.44 -38.28 -6.35
CA GLN A 314 -17.83 -37.21 -7.25
C GLN A 314 -18.19 -35.98 -6.43
N ALA A 315 -17.43 -34.90 -6.62
CA ALA A 315 -17.76 -33.60 -6.04
C ALA A 315 -19.07 -33.09 -6.66
N LEU A 316 -20.01 -32.70 -5.80
CA LEU A 316 -21.26 -32.03 -6.18
C LEU A 316 -21.12 -30.52 -5.98
N THR A 317 -20.42 -30.12 -4.91
CA THR A 317 -20.02 -28.73 -4.60
C THR A 317 -18.62 -28.75 -3.97
N ASP A 318 -18.09 -27.58 -3.58
CA ASP A 318 -16.83 -27.49 -2.84
C ASP A 318 -16.85 -28.21 -1.47
N LYS A 319 -18.04 -28.51 -0.94
CA LYS A 319 -18.22 -29.11 0.40
C LYS A 319 -18.93 -30.46 0.38
N ASP A 320 -19.69 -30.76 -0.66
CA ASP A 320 -20.47 -31.99 -0.78
C ASP A 320 -19.90 -32.91 -1.85
N TYR A 321 -19.84 -34.20 -1.52
CA TYR A 321 -19.49 -35.25 -2.44
C TYR A 321 -20.49 -36.40 -2.33
N ARG A 322 -20.68 -37.12 -3.43
CA ARG A 322 -21.34 -38.42 -3.42
C ARG A 322 -20.35 -39.51 -3.78
N VAL A 323 -20.54 -40.69 -3.19
CA VAL A 323 -19.81 -41.90 -3.61
C VAL A 323 -20.55 -42.47 -4.81
N LEU A 324 -19.87 -42.48 -5.94
CA LEU A 324 -20.41 -42.96 -7.21
C LEU A 324 -19.76 -44.29 -7.57
N ARG A 325 -20.60 -45.26 -7.95
CA ARG A 325 -20.14 -46.51 -8.58
C ARG A 325 -20.30 -46.37 -10.08
N ASN A 326 -19.28 -46.71 -10.84
CA ASN A 326 -19.29 -46.60 -12.29
C ASN A 326 -18.77 -47.90 -12.92
N ILE A 327 -19.59 -48.53 -13.75
CA ILE A 327 -19.23 -49.73 -14.50
C ILE A 327 -18.81 -49.30 -15.90
N CYS A 328 -17.62 -49.70 -16.34
CA CYS A 328 -17.14 -49.48 -17.70
C CYS A 328 -17.18 -50.81 -18.47
N ILE A 329 -17.95 -50.88 -19.55
CA ILE A 329 -18.07 -52.02 -20.46
C ILE A 329 -17.36 -51.68 -21.77
N PRO A 330 -16.25 -52.35 -22.14
CA PRO A 330 -15.54 -52.04 -23.37
C PRO A 330 -16.41 -52.33 -24.60
N LEU A 331 -16.46 -51.38 -25.53
CA LEU A 331 -17.22 -51.50 -26.77
C LEU A 331 -16.29 -51.81 -27.93
N TYR A 332 -16.59 -52.90 -28.63
CA TYR A 332 -15.91 -53.33 -29.84
C TYR A 332 -16.92 -53.36 -30.98
N PHE A 333 -16.54 -52.81 -32.13
CA PHE A 333 -17.32 -52.89 -33.36
C PHE A 333 -16.43 -53.51 -34.43
N ASN A 334 -16.89 -54.55 -35.11
CA ASN A 334 -16.08 -55.32 -36.08
C ASN A 334 -14.71 -55.77 -35.51
N GLY A 335 -14.65 -56.10 -34.22
CA GLY A 335 -13.42 -56.54 -33.54
C GLY A 335 -12.43 -55.42 -33.17
N ARG A 336 -12.71 -54.15 -33.52
CA ARG A 336 -11.89 -53.00 -33.14
C ARG A 336 -12.49 -52.30 -31.93
N ARG A 337 -11.66 -52.05 -30.91
CA ARG A 337 -12.05 -51.28 -29.71
C ARG A 337 -12.34 -49.84 -30.10
N TRP A 338 -13.52 -49.35 -29.74
CA TRP A 338 -13.92 -47.96 -29.93
C TRP A 338 -13.80 -47.12 -28.65
N GLY A 339 -14.10 -47.74 -27.51
CA GLY A 339 -14.19 -47.07 -26.23
C GLY A 339 -14.86 -47.97 -25.20
N ASP A 340 -15.73 -47.38 -24.38
CA ASP A 340 -16.60 -48.12 -23.45
C ASP A 340 -17.95 -47.43 -23.28
N PHE A 341 -18.90 -48.21 -22.77
CA PHE A 341 -20.14 -47.73 -22.18
C PHE A 341 -19.96 -47.68 -20.67
N GLU A 342 -20.35 -46.56 -20.07
CA GLU A 342 -20.29 -46.33 -18.64
C GLU A 342 -21.70 -46.27 -18.03
N LEU A 343 -21.92 -47.03 -16.97
CA LEU A 343 -23.15 -47.01 -16.16
C LEU A 343 -22.85 -46.57 -14.73
N SER A 344 -23.42 -45.43 -14.36
CA SER A 344 -23.26 -44.81 -13.06
C SER A 344 -24.46 -45.08 -12.15
N TYR A 345 -24.22 -45.55 -10.92
CA TYR A 345 -25.29 -45.89 -9.95
C TYR A 345 -24.88 -45.68 -8.48
N GLN A 346 -25.88 -45.64 -7.60
CA GLN A 346 -25.75 -45.50 -6.15
C GLN A 346 -26.97 -46.14 -5.45
N PHE A 347 -26.73 -46.95 -4.39
CA PHE A 347 -27.77 -47.71 -3.67
C PHE A 347 -28.42 -47.00 -2.49
#